data_AF-A0A6P3WNG3-F1
#
_entry.id   AF-A0A6P3WNG3-F1
#
_cell.length_a   1.000
_cell.length_b   1.000
_cell.length_c   1.000
_cell.angle_alpha   90.00
_cell.angle_beta   90.00
_cell.angle_gamma   90.00
#
_symmetry.space_group_name_H-M   'P 1'
#
loop_
_entity.id
_entity.type
_entity.pdbx_description
1 polymer ?
#
loop_
_entity_poly.entity_id
_entity_poly.type
_entity_poly.pdbx_seq_one_letter_code
_entity_poly.pdbx_strand_id
1 'polypeptide(L)'
;MKRIAFLVLVFAYVAIAQEEGIKEWAEAFESDEETIKACLDESGTTETEMQLAKKQLDKIQEDNIDDETKKAFQKHNLFLACMMEKKGMMNGSELVVDKIMEIIENDKEPINKEMMRECLNSLNEERGIDREDRAMGITICLVAASEKKEEKKK
;
A
#
# COMPACT_ATOMS: atom_id res chain seq x y z
N MET A 1 -16.75 -0.29 23.48
CA MET A 1 -15.34 -0.39 23.03
C MET A 1 -14.96 -1.85 22.90
N LYS A 2 -14.87 -2.35 21.65
CA LYS A 2 -14.14 -3.56 21.23
C LYS A 2 -14.43 -3.83 19.74
N ARG A 3 -13.36 -3.98 18.95
CA ARG A 3 -13.27 -4.62 17.63
C ARG A 3 -13.82 -3.83 16.43
N ILE A 4 -13.08 -2.80 16.02
CA ILE A 4 -12.90 -2.54 14.59
C ILE A 4 -11.39 -2.57 14.41
N ALA A 5 -10.92 -3.71 13.98
CA ALA A 5 -9.58 -3.86 13.49
C ALA A 5 -9.75 -4.53 12.13
N PHE A 6 -8.83 -4.21 11.22
CA PHE A 6 -8.55 -4.96 10.00
C PHE A 6 -9.31 -4.56 8.76
N LEU A 7 -8.91 -3.40 8.25
CA LEU A 7 -9.10 -2.98 6.86
C LEU A 7 -7.90 -2.14 6.34
N VAL A 8 -6.71 -2.28 6.93
CA VAL A 8 -5.66 -1.23 6.95
C VAL A 8 -5.00 -0.95 5.59
N LEU A 9 -4.84 -1.94 4.71
CA LEU A 9 -4.07 -1.75 3.47
C LEU A 9 -4.96 -1.49 2.25
N VAL A 10 -6.08 -2.19 2.13
CA VAL A 10 -7.06 -1.97 1.04
C VAL A 10 -7.85 -0.67 1.27
N PHE A 11 -8.17 -0.30 2.52
CA PHE A 11 -8.91 0.94 2.78
C PHE A 11 -8.02 2.16 2.87
N ALA A 12 -6.74 2.02 3.23
CA ALA A 12 -5.77 3.09 2.99
C ALA A 12 -5.71 3.47 1.50
N TYR A 13 -5.78 2.47 0.61
CA TYR A 13 -5.93 2.69 -0.82
C TYR A 13 -7.25 3.45 -1.09
N VAL A 14 -8.43 2.97 -0.67
CA VAL A 14 -9.73 3.60 -0.95
C VAL A 14 -9.93 4.99 -0.32
N ALA A 15 -9.41 5.25 0.88
CA ALA A 15 -9.54 6.54 1.58
C ALA A 15 -8.81 7.66 0.82
N ILE A 16 -7.66 7.37 0.22
CA ILE A 16 -6.98 8.33 -0.67
C ILE A 16 -7.77 8.55 -1.98
N ALA A 17 -8.75 7.70 -2.33
CA ALA A 17 -9.55 7.81 -3.56
C ALA A 17 -10.76 8.75 -3.43
N GLN A 18 -11.35 8.83 -2.24
CA GLN A 18 -12.33 9.85 -1.92
C GLN A 18 -11.54 11.15 -1.63
N GLU A 19 -12.12 12.33 -1.83
CA GLU A 19 -11.53 13.62 -1.40
C GLU A 19 -11.55 13.72 0.13
N GLU A 20 -11.00 12.71 0.77
CA GLU A 20 -10.92 12.48 2.19
C GLU A 20 -9.58 13.01 2.67
N GLY A 21 -9.62 13.74 3.78
CA GLY A 21 -8.49 14.47 4.31
C GLY A 21 -7.54 13.59 5.11
N ILE A 22 -6.50 14.23 5.63
CA ILE A 22 -5.50 13.60 6.52
C ILE A 22 -6.14 12.78 7.66
N LYS A 23 -7.29 13.21 8.18
CA LYS A 23 -7.98 12.52 9.27
C LYS A 23 -8.48 11.15 8.82
N GLU A 24 -9.17 11.08 7.70
CA GLU A 24 -9.69 9.85 7.14
C GLU A 24 -8.55 8.90 6.73
N TRP A 25 -7.42 9.44 6.26
CA TRP A 25 -6.23 8.63 6.00
C TRP A 25 -5.63 8.07 7.28
N ALA A 26 -5.59 8.87 8.35
CA ALA A 26 -5.15 8.40 9.65
C ALA A 26 -6.04 7.24 10.13
N GLU A 27 -7.35 7.35 9.97
CA GLU A 27 -8.28 6.26 10.27
C GLU A 27 -8.02 5.03 9.39
N ALA A 28 -7.86 5.20 8.08
CA ALA A 28 -7.66 4.12 7.13
C ALA A 28 -6.33 3.37 7.33
N PHE A 29 -5.26 4.11 7.61
CA PHE A 29 -3.97 3.52 7.96
C PHE A 29 -3.89 3.06 9.42
N GLU A 30 -4.95 3.20 10.22
CA GLU A 30 -4.92 2.98 11.68
C GLU A 30 -3.69 3.64 12.32
N SER A 31 -3.55 4.95 12.08
CA SER A 31 -2.44 5.83 12.47
C SER A 31 -2.99 7.15 13.05
N ASP A 32 -2.12 8.04 13.51
CA ASP A 32 -2.47 9.42 13.83
C ASP A 32 -2.19 10.38 12.66
N GLU A 33 -2.84 11.55 12.68
CA GLU A 33 -2.65 12.58 11.66
C GLU A 33 -1.22 13.12 11.58
N GLU A 34 -0.49 13.12 12.70
CA GLU A 34 0.90 13.60 12.77
C GLU A 34 1.82 12.70 11.94
N THR A 35 1.61 11.38 12.02
CA THR A 35 2.33 10.38 11.24
C THR A 35 2.02 10.53 9.75
N ILE A 36 0.75 10.75 9.39
CA ILE A 36 0.37 11.00 7.99
C ILE A 36 1.07 12.27 7.46
N LYS A 37 1.04 13.36 8.22
CA LYS A 37 1.71 14.62 7.86
C LYS A 37 3.22 14.43 7.71
N ALA A 38 3.85 13.71 8.65
CA ALA A 38 5.27 13.42 8.59
C ALA A 38 5.65 12.61 7.33
N CYS A 39 4.84 11.62 6.95
CA CYS A 39 5.08 10.85 5.73
C CYS A 39 4.80 11.63 4.43
N LEU A 40 3.85 12.58 4.45
CA LEU A 40 3.65 13.52 3.34
C LEU A 40 4.88 14.44 3.17
N ASP A 41 5.40 14.96 4.28
CA ASP A 41 6.59 15.82 4.29
C ASP A 41 7.85 15.05 3.82
N GLU A 42 8.06 13.83 4.31
CA GLU A 42 9.19 12.97 3.92
C GLU A 42 9.17 12.64 2.42
N SER A 43 7.98 12.38 1.88
CA SER A 43 7.82 12.08 0.45
C SER A 43 7.79 13.32 -0.45
N GLY A 44 7.87 14.53 0.13
CA GLY A 44 7.80 15.78 -0.62
C GLY A 44 6.51 15.91 -1.45
N THR A 45 5.42 15.39 -0.91
CA THR A 45 4.11 15.33 -1.58
C THR A 45 3.04 16.05 -0.77
N THR A 46 1.88 16.22 -1.37
CA THR A 46 0.70 16.79 -0.73
C THR A 46 -0.46 15.81 -0.80
N GLU A 47 -1.48 16.06 0.01
CA GLU A 47 -2.73 15.27 -0.04
C GLU A 47 -3.32 15.25 -1.47
N THR A 48 -3.37 16.42 -2.12
CA THR A 48 -3.89 16.57 -3.48
C THR A 48 -3.04 15.83 -4.52
N GLU A 49 -1.71 15.88 -4.41
CA GLU A 49 -0.82 15.14 -5.31
C GLU A 49 -0.98 13.62 -5.16
N MET A 50 -1.19 13.14 -3.93
CA MET A 50 -1.43 11.72 -3.64
C MET A 50 -2.78 11.22 -4.16
N GLN A 51 -3.84 12.01 -4.01
CA GLN A 51 -5.15 11.74 -4.61
C GLN A 51 -5.06 11.69 -6.15
N LEU A 52 -4.27 12.58 -6.76
CA LEU A 52 -4.06 12.60 -8.20
C LEU A 52 -3.26 11.39 -8.69
N ALA A 53 -2.14 11.06 -8.04
CA ALA A 53 -1.30 9.91 -8.38
C ALA A 53 -2.13 8.61 -8.41
N LYS A 54 -3.04 8.48 -7.45
CA LYS A 54 -3.96 7.36 -7.38
C LYS A 54 -4.99 7.33 -8.51
N LYS A 55 -5.65 8.46 -8.78
CA LYS A 55 -6.60 8.59 -9.90
C LYS A 55 -5.92 8.29 -11.25
N GLN A 56 -4.61 8.51 -11.34
CA GLN A 56 -3.81 8.13 -12.50
C GLN A 56 -3.51 6.63 -12.51
N LEU A 57 -3.23 6.00 -11.37
CA LEU A 57 -3.00 4.55 -11.28
C LEU A 57 -4.17 3.73 -11.82
N ASP A 58 -5.40 4.13 -11.48
CA ASP A 58 -6.61 3.47 -11.97
C ASP A 58 -6.84 3.66 -13.49
N LYS A 59 -6.11 4.58 -14.14
CA LYS A 59 -6.25 4.95 -15.56
C LYS A 59 -5.06 4.53 -16.43
N ILE A 60 -4.00 3.97 -15.85
CA ILE A 60 -2.83 3.56 -16.63
C ILE A 60 -3.20 2.41 -17.56
N GLN A 61 -3.00 2.63 -18.85
CA GLN A 61 -2.70 1.59 -19.82
C GLN A 61 -1.17 1.55 -19.96
N GLU A 62 -0.56 0.35 -19.92
CA GLU A 62 0.90 0.13 -19.79
C GLU A 62 1.78 0.96 -20.75
N ASP A 63 1.23 1.44 -21.87
CA ASP A 63 2.02 2.01 -22.97
C ASP A 63 2.17 3.55 -22.97
N ASN A 64 1.59 4.31 -22.03
CA ASN A 64 1.61 5.78 -22.08
C ASN A 64 1.69 6.48 -20.70
N ILE A 65 2.69 6.15 -19.89
CA ILE A 65 2.95 6.85 -18.62
C ILE A 65 3.91 8.03 -18.87
N ASP A 66 3.40 9.26 -18.76
CA ASP A 66 4.23 10.47 -18.84
C ASP A 66 5.13 10.65 -17.60
N ASP A 67 6.12 11.53 -17.71
CA ASP A 67 7.12 11.72 -16.64
C ASP A 67 6.53 12.37 -15.37
N GLU A 68 5.46 13.16 -15.50
CA GLU A 68 4.75 13.71 -14.33
C GLU A 68 4.06 12.60 -13.53
N THR A 69 3.42 11.68 -14.25
CA THR A 69 2.78 10.50 -13.68
C THR A 69 3.81 9.59 -13.01
N LYS A 70 4.98 9.36 -13.64
CA LYS A 70 6.08 8.61 -13.00
C LYS A 70 6.55 9.27 -11.71
N LYS A 71 6.71 10.59 -11.71
CA LYS A 71 7.13 11.34 -10.52
C LYS A 71 6.08 11.28 -9.41
N ALA A 72 4.79 11.32 -9.77
CA ALA A 72 3.69 11.14 -8.84
C ALA A 72 3.72 9.73 -8.20
N PHE A 73 4.03 8.69 -8.98
CA PHE A 73 4.23 7.35 -8.43
C PHE A 73 5.42 7.23 -7.51
N GLN A 74 6.56 7.84 -7.85
CA GLN A 74 7.73 7.84 -6.98
C GLN A 74 7.41 8.45 -5.61
N LYS A 75 6.71 9.60 -5.59
CA LYS A 75 6.23 10.22 -4.35
C LYS A 75 5.25 9.33 -3.58
N HIS A 76 4.34 8.66 -4.30
CA HIS A 76 3.40 7.71 -3.69
C HIS A 76 4.12 6.53 -3.02
N ASN A 77 5.11 5.95 -3.69
CA ASN A 77 5.90 4.83 -3.17
C ASN A 77 6.72 5.26 -1.94
N LEU A 78 7.29 6.48 -1.95
CA LEU A 78 7.95 7.08 -0.78
C LEU A 78 7.00 7.21 0.42
N PHE A 79 5.79 7.71 0.18
CA PHE A 79 4.78 7.83 1.23
C PHE A 79 4.41 6.47 1.81
N LEU A 80 4.18 5.45 0.96
CA LEU A 80 3.86 4.09 1.40
C LEU A 80 5.01 3.49 2.21
N ALA A 81 6.25 3.60 1.74
CA ALA A 81 7.43 3.14 2.47
C ALA A 81 7.52 3.77 3.87
N CYS A 82 7.34 5.09 3.97
CA CYS A 82 7.32 5.78 5.27
C CYS A 82 6.23 5.21 6.18
N MET A 83 4.98 5.10 5.70
CA MET A 83 3.88 4.54 6.49
C MET A 83 4.20 3.13 6.98
N MET A 84 4.76 2.29 6.12
CA MET A 84 5.12 0.92 6.45
C MET A 84 6.21 0.82 7.52
N GLU A 85 7.24 1.66 7.45
CA GLU A 85 8.28 1.75 8.48
C GLU A 85 7.68 2.17 9.82
N LYS A 86 6.84 3.21 9.83
CA LYS A 86 6.17 3.69 11.06
C LYS A 86 5.25 2.65 11.67
N LYS A 87 4.64 1.78 10.85
CA LYS A 87 3.81 0.67 11.32
C LYS A 87 4.61 -0.60 11.65
N GLY A 88 5.94 -0.59 11.53
CA GLY A 88 6.80 -1.74 11.79
C GLY A 88 6.58 -2.89 10.80
N MET A 89 6.04 -2.60 9.62
CA MET A 89 5.86 -3.56 8.52
C MET A 89 7.08 -3.59 7.60
N MET A 90 7.99 -2.63 7.74
CA MET A 90 9.23 -2.52 7.00
C MET A 90 10.34 -2.06 7.93
N ASN A 91 11.56 -2.57 7.73
CA ASN A 91 12.76 -2.16 8.45
C ASN A 91 13.88 -1.89 7.45
N GLY A 92 14.19 -0.61 7.24
CA GLY A 92 15.03 -0.19 6.14
C GLY A 92 14.36 -0.56 4.82
N SER A 93 15.01 -1.37 3.98
CA SER A 93 14.38 -1.84 2.76
C SER A 93 13.59 -3.15 2.93
N GLU A 94 13.74 -3.91 4.02
CA GLU A 94 13.15 -5.25 4.13
C GLU A 94 11.73 -5.24 4.73
N LEU A 95 10.86 -6.10 4.22
CA LEU A 95 9.51 -6.32 4.73
C LEU A 95 9.53 -7.21 5.97
N VAL A 96 8.77 -6.82 6.99
CA VAL A 96 8.48 -7.64 8.17
C VAL A 96 7.27 -8.52 7.85
N VAL A 97 7.51 -9.60 7.11
CA VAL A 97 6.46 -10.47 6.52
C VAL A 97 5.44 -10.93 7.56
N ASP A 98 5.89 -11.38 8.74
CA ASP A 98 4.97 -11.85 9.78
C ASP A 98 4.03 -10.75 10.30
N LYS A 99 4.49 -9.49 10.34
CA LYS A 99 3.66 -8.36 10.75
C LYS A 99 2.58 -8.05 9.72
N ILE A 100 2.95 -8.09 8.43
CA ILE A 100 2.01 -7.89 7.33
C ILE A 100 0.98 -9.03 7.30
N MET A 101 1.44 -10.28 7.48
CA MET A 101 0.56 -11.45 7.53
C MET A 101 -0.38 -11.42 8.73
N GLU A 102 0.04 -10.93 9.91
CA GLU A 102 -0.84 -10.73 11.06
C GLU A 102 -2.02 -9.80 10.69
N ILE A 103 -1.77 -8.75 9.91
CA ILE A 103 -2.81 -7.81 9.47
C ILE A 103 -3.77 -8.48 8.51
N ILE A 104 -3.24 -9.18 7.51
CA ILE A 104 -4.03 -9.88 6.49
C ILE A 104 -4.83 -11.03 7.10
N GLU A 105 -4.29 -11.72 8.10
CA GLU A 105 -4.94 -12.86 8.72
C GLU A 105 -6.20 -12.50 9.49
N ASN A 106 -6.22 -11.29 10.03
CA ASN A 106 -7.32 -10.76 10.79
C ASN A 106 -8.28 -9.92 9.92
N ASP A 107 -7.94 -9.66 8.66
CA ASP A 107 -8.83 -9.08 7.67
C ASP A 107 -9.94 -10.09 7.28
N LYS A 108 -11.12 -9.56 6.95
CA LYS A 108 -12.28 -10.34 6.49
C LYS A 108 -12.23 -10.58 4.98
N GLU A 109 -11.38 -9.86 4.26
CA GLU A 109 -11.24 -10.00 2.83
C GLU A 109 -10.69 -11.38 2.43
N PRO A 110 -11.18 -11.96 1.33
CA PRO A 110 -10.80 -13.30 0.89
C PRO A 110 -9.46 -13.28 0.16
N ILE A 111 -8.38 -13.05 0.90
CA ILE A 111 -7.01 -13.04 0.39
C ILE A 111 -6.43 -14.46 0.43
N ASN A 112 -5.78 -14.90 -0.66
CA ASN A 112 -5.00 -16.13 -0.64
C ASN A 112 -3.72 -15.93 0.20
N LYS A 113 -3.75 -16.39 1.45
CA LYS A 113 -2.69 -16.18 2.44
C LYS A 113 -1.36 -16.84 2.07
N GLU A 114 -1.40 -18.02 1.44
CA GLU A 114 -0.20 -18.73 0.99
C GLU A 114 0.50 -17.94 -0.12
N MET A 115 -0.27 -17.58 -1.15
CA MET A 115 0.23 -16.73 -2.24
C MET A 115 0.75 -15.38 -1.75
N MET A 116 0.05 -14.76 -0.81
CA MET A 116 0.48 -13.49 -0.23
C MET A 116 1.83 -13.63 0.46
N ARG A 117 2.00 -14.67 1.30
CA ARG A 117 3.26 -14.91 2.00
C ARG A 117 4.40 -15.22 1.03
N GLU A 118 4.16 -16.04 0.02
CA GLU A 118 5.14 -16.32 -1.04
C GLU A 118 5.56 -15.05 -1.78
N CYS A 119 4.61 -14.19 -2.14
CA CYS A 119 4.89 -12.94 -2.84
C CYS A 119 5.71 -11.97 -1.97
N LEU A 120 5.34 -11.79 -0.69
CA LEU A 120 6.09 -10.96 0.25
C LEU A 120 7.52 -11.45 0.48
N ASN A 121 7.73 -12.77 0.58
CA ASN A 121 9.07 -13.34 0.68
C ASN A 121 9.88 -13.10 -0.59
N SER A 122 9.25 -13.24 -1.76
CA SER A 122 9.89 -13.03 -3.06
C SER A 122 10.36 -11.58 -3.22
N LEU A 123 9.56 -10.61 -2.77
CA LEU A 123 9.96 -9.19 -2.72
C LEU A 123 11.21 -8.96 -1.86
N ASN A 124 11.36 -9.65 -0.73
CA ASN A 124 12.56 -9.54 0.11
C ASN A 124 13.79 -10.19 -0.53
N GLU A 125 13.61 -11.30 -1.26
CA GLU A 125 14.70 -12.00 -1.95
C GLU A 125 15.18 -11.26 -3.21
N GLU A 126 14.31 -10.43 -3.80
CA GLU A 126 14.63 -9.66 -4.99
C GLU A 126 15.70 -8.60 -4.71
N ARG A 127 16.84 -8.77 -5.38
CA ARG A 127 17.99 -7.87 -5.28
C ARG A 127 17.85 -6.75 -6.30
N GLY A 128 18.15 -5.53 -5.87
CA GLY A 128 18.22 -4.37 -6.75
C GLY A 128 16.95 -3.54 -6.83
N ILE A 129 15.86 -3.96 -6.17
CA ILE A 129 14.74 -3.07 -5.86
C ILE A 129 15.04 -2.29 -4.58
N ASP A 130 14.65 -1.01 -4.58
CA ASP A 130 14.81 -0.14 -3.42
C ASP A 130 13.64 -0.31 -2.43
N ARG A 131 13.67 0.49 -1.37
CA ARG A 131 12.68 0.45 -0.29
C ARG A 131 11.28 0.81 -0.82
N GLU A 132 11.23 1.82 -1.66
CA GLU A 132 10.02 2.41 -2.23
C GLU A 132 9.33 1.44 -3.20
N ASP A 133 10.09 0.86 -4.12
CA ASP A 133 9.61 -0.15 -5.05
C ASP A 133 9.16 -1.42 -4.31
N ARG A 134 9.86 -1.80 -3.24
CA ARG A 134 9.44 -2.92 -2.40
C ARG A 134 8.13 -2.63 -1.65
N ALA A 135 7.91 -1.40 -1.20
CA ALA A 135 6.64 -0.99 -0.59
C ALA A 135 5.49 -1.08 -1.60
N MET A 136 5.70 -0.62 -2.84
CA MET A 136 4.70 -0.73 -3.91
C MET A 136 4.42 -2.19 -4.31
N GLY A 137 5.44 -3.05 -4.29
CA GLY A 137 5.30 -4.48 -4.60
C GLY A 137 4.26 -5.20 -3.76
N ILE A 138 3.99 -4.73 -2.54
CA ILE A 138 2.97 -5.32 -1.66
C ILE A 138 1.57 -5.10 -2.21
N THR A 139 1.31 -3.91 -2.79
CA THR A 139 0.04 -3.63 -3.46
C THR A 139 -0.18 -4.61 -4.61
N ILE A 140 0.87 -4.93 -5.37
CA ILE A 140 0.83 -5.94 -6.44
C ILE A 140 0.56 -7.33 -5.87
N CYS A 141 1.26 -7.72 -4.80
CA CYS A 141 1.01 -8.99 -4.11
C CYS A 141 -0.45 -9.12 -3.64
N LEU A 142 -1.01 -8.04 -3.10
CA LEU A 142 -2.37 -8.00 -2.60
C LEU A 142 -3.40 -8.15 -3.72
N VAL A 143 -3.20 -7.48 -4.85
CA VAL A 143 -4.05 -7.63 -6.06
C VAL A 143 -3.99 -9.07 -6.55
N ALA A 144 -2.80 -9.62 -6.77
CA ALA A 144 -2.62 -11.00 -7.23
C ALA A 144 -3.25 -12.04 -6.29
N ALA A 145 -3.11 -11.83 -4.97
CA ALA A 145 -3.70 -12.69 -3.95
C ALA A 145 -5.22 -12.57 -3.83
N SER A 146 -5.81 -11.50 -4.37
CA SER A 146 -7.26 -11.23 -4.35
C SER A 146 -7.97 -11.73 -5.63
N GLU A 147 -7.30 -11.75 -6.78
CA GLU A 147 -7.91 -12.03 -8.10
C GLU A 147 -8.23 -13.51 -8.37
N LYS A 148 -7.67 -14.48 -7.63
CA LYS A 148 -7.86 -15.93 -7.93
C LYS A 148 -9.24 -16.52 -7.60
N LYS A 149 -10.30 -15.72 -7.40
CA LYS A 149 -11.68 -16.23 -7.31
C LYS A 149 -12.40 -16.42 -8.64
N GLU A 150 -11.94 -15.83 -9.74
CA GLU A 150 -12.71 -15.90 -11.00
C GLU A 150 -12.53 -17.22 -11.78
N GLU A 151 -11.47 -18.00 -11.55
CA GLU A 151 -11.21 -19.23 -12.33
C GLU A 151 -11.88 -20.51 -11.81
N LYS A 152 -12.62 -20.48 -10.68
CA LYS A 152 -13.33 -21.66 -10.14
C LYS A 152 -14.86 -21.59 -10.26
N LYS A 153 -15.37 -20.96 -11.32
CA LYS A 153 -16.75 -21.16 -11.81
C LYS A 153 -16.71 -21.63 -13.26
N LYS A 154 -16.46 -22.92 -13.48
CA LYS A 154 -16.82 -23.64 -14.70
C LYS A 154 -17.63 -24.87 -14.33
#